data_AF-A0A9W3GB03-F1
#
_entry.id   AF-A0A9W3GB03-F1
#
_cell.length_a   1.000
_cell.length_b   1.000
_cell.length_c   1.000
_cell.angle_alpha   90.00
_cell.angle_beta   90.00
_cell.angle_gamma   90.00
#
_symmetry.space_group_name_H-M   'P 1'
#
loop_
_entity.id
_entity.type
_entity.pdbx_description
1 polymer ?
#
loop_
_entity_poly.entity_id
_entity_poly.type
_entity_poly.pdbx_seq_one_letter_code
_entity_poly.pdbx_strand_id
1 'polypeptide(L)'
;MAGILRSIVQRPPDRLQTVTKGVESLVCTDWIRHKFTKSRIPDKVFQPSPEDHEKYGGDPQHPHKLHIVTRIKSTKRRPYWEKDTIKMLGLEKAHTPQVHKNIPSVNAKLKVVKHLIRIQPLKLPQGLPAEEDMSHTCLKSTGELVLRWLPDPAGQGAVKS
;
A
#
# COMPACT_ATOMS: atom_id res chain seq x y z
N MET A 1 44.59 0.91 -31.72
CA MET A 1 44.90 1.29 -30.32
C MET A 1 44.72 2.80 -30.19
N ALA A 2 43.51 3.27 -29.92
CA ALA A 2 43.21 4.70 -29.80
C ALA A 2 43.21 5.10 -28.31
N GLY A 3 44.26 5.80 -27.89
CA GLY A 3 44.46 6.26 -26.51
C GLY A 3 43.63 7.52 -26.23
N ILE A 4 42.84 7.46 -25.16
CA ILE A 4 42.03 8.57 -24.64
C ILE A 4 42.97 9.54 -23.90
N LEU A 5 43.16 10.74 -24.43
CA LEU A 5 43.90 11.81 -23.76
C LEU A 5 43.03 12.37 -22.62
N ARG A 6 43.42 12.13 -21.35
CA ARG A 6 42.79 12.76 -20.18
C ARG A 6 43.55 14.06 -19.88
N SER A 7 42.92 15.22 -20.06
CA SER A 7 43.50 16.49 -19.58
C SER A 7 43.34 16.60 -18.06
N ILE A 8 44.45 16.52 -17.35
CA ILE A 8 44.51 16.86 -15.92
C ILE A 8 44.54 18.39 -15.83
N VAL A 9 43.43 18.99 -15.42
CA VAL A 9 43.38 20.43 -15.09
C VAL A 9 44.06 20.60 -13.72
N GLN A 10 45.28 21.13 -13.71
CA GLN A 10 45.93 21.57 -12.48
C GLN A 10 45.28 22.89 -12.01
N ARG A 11 44.79 22.92 -10.76
CA ARG A 11 44.38 24.17 -10.09
C ARG A 11 45.60 24.77 -9.38
N PRO A 12 45.86 26.09 -9.47
CA PRO A 12 46.89 26.74 -8.69
C PRO A 12 46.45 26.93 -7.22
N PRO A 13 47.39 26.95 -6.26
CA PRO A 13 47.08 27.10 -4.85
C PRO A 13 46.85 28.57 -4.46
N ASP A 14 45.91 28.74 -3.53
CA ASP A 14 45.73 29.83 -2.56
C ASP A 14 46.09 31.26 -2.98
N ARG A 15 45.02 32.04 -3.20
CA ARG A 15 45.05 33.49 -3.00
C ARG A 15 43.95 33.85 -2.01
N LEU A 16 44.35 34.12 -0.77
CA LEU A 16 43.49 34.73 0.26
C LEU A 16 42.96 36.05 -0.28
N GLN A 17 41.64 36.16 -0.45
CA GLN A 17 40.97 37.44 -0.64
C GLN A 17 39.87 37.61 0.41
N THR A 18 39.92 38.79 0.99
CA THR A 18 39.18 39.32 2.12
C THR A 18 37.68 39.36 1.87
N VAL A 19 36.92 39.04 2.92
CA VAL A 19 35.46 39.17 3.00
C VAL A 19 35.03 40.59 2.65
N THR A 20 34.34 40.75 1.52
CA THR A 20 33.41 41.84 1.32
C THR A 20 32.01 41.24 1.36
N LYS A 21 31.20 41.69 2.32
CA LYS A 21 29.79 41.30 2.47
C LYS A 21 29.00 41.89 1.30
N GLY A 22 29.04 41.21 0.16
CA GLY A 22 28.03 41.37 -0.88
C GLY A 22 26.85 40.49 -0.52
N VAL A 23 25.66 41.09 -0.38
CA VAL A 23 24.40 40.36 -0.43
C VAL A 23 24.31 39.80 -1.85
N GLU A 24 24.87 38.60 -2.06
CA GLU A 24 24.59 37.83 -3.26
C GLU A 24 23.12 37.46 -3.19
N SER A 25 22.34 38.22 -3.94
CA SER A 25 20.94 37.96 -4.20
C SER A 25 20.82 36.51 -4.65
N LEU A 26 20.07 35.70 -3.90
CA LEU A 26 19.67 34.33 -4.25
C LEU A 26 18.67 34.36 -5.43
N VAL A 27 19.07 35.00 -6.52
CA VAL A 27 18.27 35.17 -7.72
C VAL A 27 18.47 33.91 -8.55
N CYS A 28 17.48 33.03 -8.41
CA CYS A 28 17.03 32.13 -9.46
C CYS A 28 18.04 31.05 -9.92
N THR A 29 18.65 30.33 -8.98
CA THR A 29 18.99 28.93 -9.23
C THR A 29 17.93 28.11 -8.52
N ASP A 30 17.05 27.47 -9.29
CA ASP A 30 16.43 26.17 -9.00
C ASP A 30 15.06 26.05 -9.68
N TRP A 31 15.06 26.03 -11.01
CA TRP A 31 14.05 25.28 -11.76
C TRP A 31 14.36 23.78 -11.64
N ILE A 32 14.49 23.28 -10.40
CA ILE A 32 14.69 21.85 -10.15
C ILE A 32 13.37 21.16 -10.48
N ARG A 33 13.25 20.67 -11.72
CA ARG A 33 12.24 19.68 -12.06
C ARG A 33 12.52 18.44 -11.23
N HIS A 34 11.85 18.31 -10.09
CA HIS A 34 11.94 17.10 -9.27
C HIS A 34 11.52 15.90 -10.12
N LYS A 35 12.45 14.96 -10.33
CA LYS A 35 12.15 13.72 -11.03
C LYS A 35 11.12 12.95 -10.21
N PHE A 36 10.05 12.49 -10.85
CA PHE A 36 9.09 11.60 -10.22
C PHE A 36 9.75 10.23 -9.97
N THR A 37 9.86 9.84 -8.70
CA THR A 37 10.53 8.61 -8.24
C THR A 37 9.58 7.75 -7.42
N LYS A 38 9.98 6.51 -7.11
CA LYS A 38 9.23 5.66 -6.19
C LYS A 38 9.23 6.28 -4.79
N SER A 39 8.04 6.44 -4.19
CA SER A 39 7.91 6.95 -2.84
C SER A 39 8.45 5.94 -1.82
N ARG A 40 9.23 6.45 -0.85
CA ARG A 40 9.65 5.70 0.33
C ARG A 40 8.73 6.09 1.47
N ILE A 41 7.95 5.14 1.98
CA ILE A 41 7.02 5.39 3.09
C ILE A 41 7.76 5.08 4.40
N PRO A 42 7.85 6.03 5.35
CA PRO A 42 8.52 5.78 6.62
C PRO A 42 7.76 4.76 7.46
N ASP A 43 8.49 3.94 8.22
CA ASP A 43 7.89 2.83 8.99
C ASP A 43 6.94 3.30 10.08
N LYS A 44 7.13 4.51 10.60
CA LYS A 44 6.23 5.17 11.56
C LYS A 44 4.77 5.23 11.08
N VAL A 45 4.53 5.27 9.76
CA VAL A 45 3.17 5.30 9.18
C VAL A 45 2.40 4.00 9.43
N PHE A 46 3.11 2.89 9.68
CA PHE A 46 2.52 1.56 9.87
C PHE A 46 2.55 1.09 11.33
N GLN A 47 2.84 1.99 12.25
CA GLN A 47 2.76 1.74 13.69
C GLN A 47 1.41 2.24 14.19
N PRO A 48 0.45 1.35 14.53
CA PRO A 48 -0.87 1.76 15.00
C PRO A 48 -0.79 2.37 16.41
N SER A 49 -1.64 3.36 16.71
CA SER A 49 -1.81 3.90 18.05
C SER A 49 -2.89 3.12 18.82
N PRO A 50 -2.92 3.19 20.16
CA PRO A 50 -4.02 2.63 20.97
C PRO A 50 -5.41 3.13 20.54
N GLU A 51 -5.51 4.41 20.20
CA GLU A 51 -6.75 5.04 19.72
C GLU A 51 -7.24 4.42 18.40
N ASP A 52 -6.32 4.04 17.50
CA ASP A 52 -6.67 3.36 16.25
C ASP A 52 -7.31 1.98 16.53
N HIS A 53 -6.84 1.28 17.55
CA HIS A 53 -7.38 -0.04 17.93
C HIS A 53 -8.82 0.08 18.43
N GLU A 54 -9.14 1.08 19.24
CA GLU A 54 -10.51 1.35 19.71
C GLU A 54 -11.43 1.75 18.55
N LYS A 55 -10.92 2.56 17.61
CA LYS A 55 -11.69 3.04 16.47
C LYS A 55 -12.02 1.94 15.45
N TYR A 56 -11.05 1.09 15.12
CA TYR A 56 -11.20 0.09 14.05
C TYR A 56 -11.50 -1.33 14.58
N GLY A 57 -11.42 -1.56 15.90
CA GLY A 57 -11.74 -2.84 16.54
C GLY A 57 -10.75 -3.95 16.23
N GLY A 58 -9.47 -3.62 16.05
CA GLY A 58 -8.40 -4.59 15.78
C GLY A 58 -7.60 -4.91 17.04
N ASP A 59 -7.37 -6.19 17.33
CA ASP A 59 -6.57 -6.64 18.47
C ASP A 59 -5.09 -6.80 18.06
N PRO A 60 -4.13 -6.07 18.68
CA PRO A 60 -2.70 -6.26 18.42
C PRO A 60 -2.17 -7.61 18.90
N GLN A 61 -2.78 -8.20 19.93
CA GLN A 61 -2.35 -9.49 20.49
C GLN A 61 -2.69 -10.64 19.54
N HIS A 62 -3.85 -10.57 18.87
CA HIS A 62 -4.32 -11.56 17.91
C HIS A 62 -4.53 -10.93 16.52
N PRO A 63 -3.44 -10.69 15.77
CA PRO A 63 -3.54 -10.11 14.44
C PRO A 63 -4.23 -11.09 13.48
N HIS A 64 -4.99 -10.54 12.53
CA HIS A 64 -5.65 -11.36 11.51
C HIS A 64 -4.63 -11.95 10.53
N LYS A 65 -4.92 -13.17 10.08
CA LYS A 65 -3.98 -13.96 9.26
C LYS A 65 -4.08 -13.63 7.76
N LEU A 66 -5.26 -13.26 7.28
CA LEU A 66 -5.56 -13.08 5.87
C LEU A 66 -6.21 -11.72 5.60
N HIS A 67 -5.75 -11.05 4.54
CA HIS A 67 -6.33 -9.82 4.03
C HIS A 67 -7.31 -10.14 2.89
N ILE A 68 -8.44 -9.45 2.87
CA ILE A 68 -9.28 -9.28 1.70
C ILE A 68 -8.84 -7.97 1.04
N VAL A 69 -8.31 -8.08 -0.17
CA VAL A 69 -7.83 -6.94 -0.95
C VAL A 69 -8.72 -6.75 -2.15
N THR A 70 -9.27 -5.56 -2.28
CA THR A 70 -10.16 -5.20 -3.39
C THR A 70 -9.65 -3.94 -4.06
N ARG A 71 -9.46 -3.96 -5.39
CA ARG A 71 -9.07 -2.76 -6.14
C ARG A 71 -10.28 -1.82 -6.31
N ILE A 72 -10.12 -0.58 -5.84
CA ILE A 72 -11.16 0.47 -5.88
C ILE A 72 -10.82 1.64 -6.82
N LYS A 73 -9.55 1.83 -7.19
CA LYS A 73 -9.12 2.87 -8.15
C LYS A 73 -8.52 2.25 -9.41
N SER A 74 -8.55 3.02 -10.49
CA SER A 74 -7.96 2.64 -11.78
C SER A 74 -6.43 2.70 -11.77
N THR A 75 -5.79 1.78 -12.50
CA THR A 75 -4.35 1.77 -12.78
C THR A 75 -3.98 2.68 -13.97
N LYS A 76 -4.96 3.25 -14.67
CA LYS A 76 -4.72 4.24 -15.72
C LYS A 76 -4.02 5.47 -15.14
N ARG A 77 -3.06 6.03 -15.89
CA ARG A 77 -2.21 7.17 -15.48
C ARG A 77 -1.37 6.92 -14.21
N ARG A 78 -1.15 5.66 -13.86
CA ARG A 78 -0.23 5.25 -12.79
C ARG A 78 1.13 4.83 -13.36
N PRO A 79 2.20 4.91 -12.54
CA PRO A 79 3.52 4.44 -12.94
C PRO A 79 3.52 2.95 -13.25
N TYR A 80 4.43 2.51 -14.11
CA TYR A 80 4.48 1.10 -14.54
C TYR A 80 4.69 0.14 -13.37
N TRP A 81 5.49 0.50 -12.36
CA TRP A 81 5.72 -0.35 -11.18
C TRP A 81 4.47 -0.60 -10.34
N GLU A 82 3.52 0.34 -10.28
CA GLU A 82 2.23 0.12 -9.61
C GLU A 82 1.38 -0.87 -10.41
N LYS A 83 1.41 -0.79 -11.74
CA LYS A 83 0.68 -1.71 -12.63
C LYS A 83 1.20 -3.14 -12.49
N ASP A 84 2.52 -3.31 -12.48
CA ASP A 84 3.16 -4.62 -12.29
C ASP A 84 2.79 -5.22 -10.93
N THR A 85 2.75 -4.38 -9.89
CA THR A 85 2.34 -4.80 -8.54
C THR A 85 0.89 -5.27 -8.49
N ILE A 86 -0.02 -4.56 -9.16
CA ILE A 86 -1.43 -4.94 -9.27
C ILE A 86 -1.59 -6.27 -10.01
N LYS A 87 -0.82 -6.50 -11.08
CA LYS A 87 -0.79 -7.77 -11.82
C LYS A 87 -0.29 -8.91 -10.95
N MET A 88 0.82 -8.72 -10.23
CA MET A 88 1.36 -9.70 -9.28
C MET A 88 0.38 -10.08 -8.16
N LEU A 89 -0.49 -9.15 -7.74
CA LEU A 89 -1.50 -9.38 -6.71
C LEU A 89 -2.81 -9.95 -7.26
N GLY A 90 -2.95 -10.14 -8.57
CA GLY A 90 -4.18 -10.66 -9.18
C GLY A 90 -5.35 -9.67 -9.15
N LEU A 91 -5.09 -8.36 -9.06
CA LEU A 91 -6.11 -7.32 -8.89
C LEU A 91 -6.48 -6.61 -10.20
N GLU A 92 -6.42 -7.33 -11.33
CA GLU A 92 -6.67 -6.77 -12.65
C GLU A 92 -8.11 -6.30 -12.80
N LYS A 93 -9.09 -7.10 -12.33
CA LYS A 93 -10.51 -6.73 -12.32
C LYS A 93 -10.81 -5.86 -11.09
N ALA A 94 -11.46 -4.70 -11.31
CA ALA A 94 -11.89 -3.84 -10.21
C ALA A 94 -13.02 -4.49 -9.42
N HIS A 95 -13.18 -4.11 -8.16
CA HIS A 95 -14.28 -4.56 -7.29
C HIS A 95 -14.40 -6.09 -7.13
N THR A 96 -13.32 -6.83 -7.44
CA THR A 96 -13.24 -8.27 -7.22
C THR A 96 -12.36 -8.51 -5.99
N PRO A 97 -12.88 -9.14 -4.93
CA PRO A 97 -12.10 -9.41 -3.72
C PRO A 97 -11.09 -10.52 -3.98
N GLN A 98 -9.85 -10.31 -3.54
CA GLN A 98 -8.79 -11.32 -3.58
C GLN A 98 -8.20 -11.51 -2.19
N VAL A 99 -8.01 -12.76 -1.78
CA VAL A 99 -7.45 -13.09 -0.46
C VAL A 99 -5.93 -13.22 -0.54
N HIS A 100 -5.22 -12.58 0.39
CA HIS A 100 -3.76 -12.59 0.47
C HIS A 100 -3.28 -12.82 1.91
N LYS A 101 -2.10 -13.44 2.06
CA LYS A 101 -1.49 -13.70 3.38
C LYS A 101 -1.01 -12.39 4.03
N ASN A 102 -1.26 -12.23 5.33
CA ASN A 102 -0.71 -11.12 6.11
C ASN A 102 0.75 -11.42 6.52
N ILE A 103 1.67 -11.33 5.55
CA ILE A 103 3.11 -11.54 5.74
C ILE A 103 3.91 -10.33 5.24
N PRO A 104 5.12 -10.07 5.75
CA PRO A 104 5.90 -8.88 5.41
C PRO A 104 6.15 -8.69 3.91
N SER A 105 6.41 -9.77 3.17
CA SER A 105 6.66 -9.72 1.73
C SER A 105 5.44 -9.28 0.91
N VAL A 106 4.25 -9.73 1.30
CA VAL A 106 2.97 -9.32 0.69
C VAL A 106 2.63 -7.90 1.13
N ASN A 107 2.76 -7.59 2.41
CA ASN A 107 2.49 -6.26 2.96
C ASN A 107 3.36 -5.19 2.28
N ALA A 108 4.64 -5.47 2.00
CA ALA A 108 5.49 -4.55 1.25
C ALA A 108 4.92 -4.19 -0.13
N LYS A 109 4.38 -5.18 -0.87
CA LYS A 109 3.70 -4.94 -2.16
C LYS A 109 2.42 -4.12 -1.97
N LEU A 110 1.61 -4.45 -0.96
CA LEU A 110 0.38 -3.72 -0.65
C LEU A 110 0.67 -2.25 -0.27
N LYS A 111 1.77 -1.97 0.44
CA LYS A 111 2.19 -0.60 0.79
C LYS A 111 2.44 0.28 -0.44
N VAL A 112 2.98 -0.28 -1.53
CA VAL A 112 3.24 0.46 -2.78
C VAL A 112 1.94 0.92 -3.45
N VAL A 113 0.89 0.09 -3.40
CA VAL A 113 -0.38 0.33 -4.09
C VAL A 113 -1.53 0.67 -3.12
N LYS A 114 -1.21 1.05 -1.88
CA LYS A 114 -2.21 1.27 -0.80
C LYS A 114 -3.29 2.29 -1.15
N HIS A 115 -2.98 3.24 -2.04
CA HIS A 115 -3.93 4.26 -2.53
C HIS A 115 -4.88 3.76 -3.63
N LEU A 116 -4.66 2.56 -4.17
CA LEU A 116 -5.50 1.96 -5.22
C LEU A 116 -6.48 0.91 -4.71
N ILE A 117 -6.23 0.40 -3.51
CA ILE A 117 -6.88 -0.79 -2.96
C ILE A 117 -7.60 -0.46 -1.66
N ARG A 118 -8.58 -1.29 -1.33
CA ARG A 118 -9.20 -1.42 -0.01
C ARG A 118 -8.68 -2.71 0.61
N ILE A 119 -8.25 -2.64 1.86
CA ILE A 119 -7.79 -3.79 2.64
C ILE A 119 -8.76 -3.99 3.79
N GLN A 120 -9.25 -5.21 3.98
CA GLN A 120 -10.09 -5.61 5.10
C GLN A 120 -9.55 -6.92 5.70
N PRO A 121 -9.71 -7.16 7.02
CA PRO A 121 -9.40 -8.46 7.59
C PRO A 121 -10.46 -9.49 7.17
N LEU A 122 -10.04 -10.71 6.84
CA LEU A 122 -10.97 -11.83 6.68
C LEU A 122 -11.40 -12.34 8.05
N LYS A 123 -12.71 -12.32 8.32
CA LYS A 123 -13.30 -12.81 9.57
C LYS A 123 -13.97 -14.16 9.31
N LEU A 124 -13.71 -15.11 10.21
CA LEU A 124 -14.21 -16.48 10.13
C LEU A 124 -14.97 -16.83 11.41
N PRO A 125 -16.26 -16.41 11.56
CA PRO A 125 -17.00 -16.64 12.79
C PRO A 125 -17.25 -18.13 13.06
N GLN A 126 -17.43 -18.94 12.02
CA GLN A 126 -17.67 -20.40 12.13
C GLN A 126 -16.40 -21.23 11.94
N GLY A 127 -15.24 -20.60 11.71
CA GLY A 127 -13.99 -21.29 11.41
C GLY A 127 -13.71 -21.46 9.91
N LEU A 128 -12.86 -22.43 9.57
CA LEU A 128 -12.49 -22.73 8.18
C LEU A 128 -13.58 -23.59 7.51
N PRO A 129 -13.85 -23.39 6.21
CA PRO A 129 -14.79 -24.23 5.47
C PRO A 129 -14.33 -25.69 5.46
N ALA A 130 -15.24 -26.60 5.81
CA ALA A 130 -15.08 -28.02 5.53
C ALA A 130 -15.35 -28.33 4.05
N GLU A 131 -14.99 -29.53 3.59
CA GLU A 131 -15.19 -29.94 2.19
C GLU A 131 -16.66 -29.88 1.75
N GLU A 132 -17.59 -30.22 2.67
CA GLU A 132 -19.04 -30.17 2.45
C GLU A 132 -19.59 -28.75 2.25
N ASP A 133 -18.95 -27.74 2.85
CA ASP A 133 -19.44 -26.35 2.85
C ASP A 133 -18.94 -25.53 1.66
N MET A 134 -17.99 -26.05 0.86
CA MET A 134 -17.28 -25.28 -0.17
C MET A 134 -18.22 -24.59 -1.18
N SER A 135 -19.31 -25.26 -1.57
CA SER A 135 -20.32 -24.76 -2.52
C SER A 135 -21.26 -23.72 -1.93
N HIS A 136 -21.42 -23.69 -0.60
CA HIS A 136 -22.38 -22.85 0.10
C HIS A 136 -21.74 -21.61 0.73
N THR A 137 -20.43 -21.43 0.57
CA THR A 137 -19.71 -20.29 1.15
C THR A 137 -20.04 -18.98 0.45
N CYS A 138 -20.20 -17.91 1.22
CA CYS A 138 -20.42 -16.56 0.71
C CYS A 138 -19.59 -15.54 1.48
N LEU A 139 -18.88 -14.67 0.75
CA LEU A 139 -18.13 -13.57 1.31
C LEU A 139 -19.02 -12.32 1.40
N LYS A 140 -19.32 -11.89 2.63
CA LYS A 140 -20.08 -10.66 2.89
C LYS A 140 -19.23 -9.40 2.70
N SER A 141 -19.88 -8.26 2.49
CA SER A 141 -19.24 -6.93 2.39
C SER A 141 -18.52 -6.49 3.67
N THR A 142 -18.91 -7.06 4.83
CA THR A 142 -18.26 -6.86 6.13
C THR A 142 -16.87 -7.49 6.21
N GLY A 143 -16.55 -8.43 5.31
CA GLY A 143 -15.34 -9.24 5.35
C GLY A 143 -15.51 -10.59 6.09
N GLU A 144 -16.75 -10.95 6.43
CA GLU A 144 -17.09 -12.26 7.02
C GLU A 144 -17.32 -13.30 5.92
N LEU A 145 -16.70 -14.47 6.07
CA LEU A 145 -17.00 -15.64 5.26
C LEU A 145 -18.06 -16.49 5.99
N VAL A 146 -19.25 -16.59 5.41
CA VAL A 146 -20.34 -17.42 5.93
C VAL A 146 -20.33 -18.75 5.18
N LEU A 147 -20.30 -19.87 5.92
CA LEU A 147 -20.20 -21.22 5.34
C LEU A 147 -21.49 -21.72 4.71
N ARG A 148 -22.64 -21.45 5.33
CA ARG A 148 -23.95 -21.92 4.87
C ARG A 148 -24.80 -20.72 4.48
N TRP A 149 -24.58 -20.20 3.27
CA TRP A 149 -25.40 -19.13 2.73
C TRP A 149 -26.73 -19.70 2.20
N LEU A 150 -27.76 -19.70 3.05
CA LEU A 150 -29.13 -19.86 2.60
C LEU A 150 -29.66 -18.50 2.13
N PRO A 151 -30.15 -18.38 0.88
CA PRO A 151 -30.92 -17.22 0.48
C PRO A 151 -32.27 -17.26 1.22
N ASP A 152 -32.32 -16.72 2.43
CA ASP A 152 -33.59 -16.62 3.16
C ASP A 152 -34.51 -15.62 2.45
N PRO A 153 -35.73 -16.02 2.04
CA PRO A 153 -36.73 -15.08 1.56
C PRO A 153 -37.36 -14.38 2.77
N ALA A 154 -36.72 -13.31 3.25
CA ALA A 154 -37.19 -12.42 4.32
C ALA A 154 -37.38 -13.04 5.73
N GLY A 155 -36.73 -12.45 6.73
CA GLY A 155 -37.21 -12.56 8.11
C GLY A 155 -36.15 -12.55 9.19
N GLN A 156 -35.61 -11.38 9.55
CA GLN A 156 -35.18 -11.07 10.92
C GLN A 156 -35.41 -9.59 11.20
N GLY A 157 -36.69 -9.22 11.33
CA GLY A 157 -37.15 -7.90 11.74
C GLY A 157 -38.25 -8.04 12.78
N ALA A 158 -37.99 -8.77 13.86
CA ALA A 158 -38.89 -8.83 15.02
C ALA A 158 -38.14 -9.33 16.26
N VAL A 159 -37.31 -8.46 16.84
CA VAL A 159 -37.09 -8.51 18.30
C VAL A 159 -37.58 -7.17 18.83
N LYS A 160 -38.85 -7.17 19.23
CA LYS A 160 -39.41 -6.16 20.14
C LYS A 160 -39.05 -6.62 21.55
N SER A 161 -38.37 -5.77 22.30
CA SER A 161 -38.44 -5.67 23.77
C SER A 161 -38.35 -4.19 24.13
#